data_AF-G3IMG1-F1
#
_entry.id   AF-G3IMG1-F1
#
_cell.length_a   1.000
_cell.length_b   1.000
_cell.length_c   1.000
_cell.angle_alpha   90.00
_cell.angle_beta   90.00
_cell.angle_gamma   90.00
#
_symmetry.space_group_name_H-M   'P 1'
#
loop_
_entity.id
_entity.type
_entity.pdbx_description
1 polymer ?
#
loop_
_entity_poly.entity_id
_entity_poly.type
_entity_poly.pdbx_seq_one_letter_code
_entity_poly.pdbx_strand_id
1 'polypeptide(L)'
;MIMGFPTQILLFLLLWYPVGRCDIKMTQTPSSLSGSLGDRVSLICKASEDISNALSWYQQKPEQVPKLLICDANILEHGVPSRFSGSGFSLEISSLEAEDVGTYICQQGYDTSPTVIHVMS
;
A
#
# COMPACT_ATOMS: atom_id res chain seq x y z
N MET A 1 3.86 -26.38 -49.50
CA MET A 1 2.38 -26.36 -49.44
C MET A 1 2.03 -25.62 -48.18
N ILE A 2 1.40 -24.46 -48.31
CA ILE A 2 1.07 -23.55 -47.21
C ILE A 2 -0.07 -24.24 -46.43
N MET A 3 0.23 -24.84 -45.28
CA MET A 3 -0.80 -25.36 -44.39
C MET A 3 -1.54 -24.18 -43.79
N GLY A 4 -2.70 -23.84 -44.38
CA GLY A 4 -3.62 -22.86 -43.82
C GLY A 4 -4.09 -23.34 -42.46
N PHE A 5 -3.65 -22.65 -41.41
CA PHE A 5 -4.21 -22.82 -40.08
C PHE A 5 -5.68 -22.38 -40.12
N PRO A 6 -6.64 -23.24 -39.71
CA PRO A 6 -8.04 -22.86 -39.71
C PRO A 6 -8.23 -21.73 -38.69
N THR A 7 -8.71 -20.58 -39.17
CA THR A 7 -9.03 -19.35 -38.41
C THR A 7 -9.90 -19.60 -37.18
N GLN A 8 -10.59 -20.74 -37.12
CA GLN A 8 -11.41 -21.21 -36.00
C GLN A 8 -10.58 -21.55 -34.74
N ILE A 9 -9.34 -22.04 -34.87
CA ILE A 9 -8.49 -22.42 -33.72
C ILE A 9 -7.98 -21.18 -32.98
N LEU A 10 -7.73 -20.08 -33.69
CA LEU A 10 -7.28 -18.82 -33.09
C LEU A 10 -8.36 -18.20 -32.18
N LEU A 11 -9.65 -18.36 -32.55
CA LEU A 11 -10.79 -17.91 -31.75
C LEU A 11 -10.98 -18.70 -30.45
N PHE A 12 -10.74 -20.02 -30.46
CA PHE A 12 -10.81 -20.86 -29.25
C PHE A 12 -9.68 -20.58 -28.26
N LEU A 13 -8.49 -20.20 -28.73
CA LEU A 13 -7.36 -19.84 -27.87
C LEU A 13 -7.54 -18.49 -27.16
N LEU A 14 -8.28 -17.55 -27.76
CA LEU A 14 -8.57 -16.25 -27.15
C LEU A 14 -9.62 -16.33 -26.02
N LEU A 15 -10.43 -17.38 -25.98
CA LEU A 15 -11.41 -17.64 -24.91
C LEU A 15 -10.82 -18.37 -23.70
N TRP A 16 -9.58 -18.88 -23.80
CA TRP A 16 -8.85 -19.54 -22.72
C TRP A 16 -7.66 -18.71 -22.21
N TYR A 17 -7.59 -17.42 -22.53
CA TYR A 17 -6.79 -16.55 -21.68
C TYR A 17 -7.61 -16.29 -20.42
N PRO A 18 -7.26 -16.87 -19.25
CA PRO A 18 -7.78 -16.35 -18.01
C PRO A 18 -7.45 -14.86 -18.03
N VAL A 19 -8.48 -14.03 -17.93
CA VAL A 19 -8.30 -12.60 -17.63
C VAL A 19 -7.33 -12.57 -16.45
N GLY A 20 -6.10 -12.12 -16.71
CA GLY A 20 -5.12 -11.96 -15.66
C GLY A 20 -5.74 -11.04 -14.63
N ARG A 21 -5.92 -11.51 -13.39
CA ARG A 21 -6.29 -10.59 -12.32
C ARG A 21 -5.18 -9.56 -12.24
N CYS A 22 -5.55 -8.30 -12.42
CA CYS A 22 -4.63 -7.19 -12.26
C CYS A 22 -4.56 -6.94 -10.76
N ASP A 23 -3.48 -7.39 -10.11
CA ASP A 23 -3.28 -7.11 -8.69
C ASP A 23 -2.97 -5.62 -8.53
N ILE A 24 -3.65 -4.96 -7.57
CA ILE A 24 -3.38 -3.55 -7.28
C ILE A 24 -2.01 -3.43 -6.61
N LYS A 25 -1.10 -2.71 -7.28
CA LYS A 25 0.25 -2.46 -6.77
C LYS A 25 0.28 -1.18 -5.97
N MET A 26 0.79 -1.29 -4.74
CA MET A 26 1.08 -0.13 -3.89
C MET A 26 2.57 0.19 -3.97
N THR A 27 2.92 1.47 -4.04
CA THR A 27 4.31 1.95 -3.93
C THR A 27 4.40 3.05 -2.88
N GLN A 28 5.47 3.06 -2.08
CA GLN A 28 5.66 4.03 -1.00
C GLN A 28 6.85 4.94 -1.27
N THR A 29 6.77 6.18 -0.79
CA THR A 29 7.85 7.18 -0.89
C THR A 29 7.86 8.07 0.36
N PRO A 30 9.05 8.36 0.92
CA PRO A 30 10.35 7.77 0.59
C PRO A 30 10.44 6.29 1.03
N SER A 31 11.44 5.57 0.50
CA SER A 31 11.69 4.17 0.88
C SER A 31 12.30 4.03 2.28
N SER A 32 12.96 5.07 2.77
CA SER A 32 13.47 5.22 4.13
C SER A 32 13.47 6.70 4.48
N LEU A 33 13.27 7.02 5.76
CA LEU A 33 13.27 8.38 6.26
C LEU A 33 13.96 8.41 7.62
N SER A 34 14.80 9.42 7.83
CA SER A 34 15.41 9.71 9.12
C SER A 34 15.02 11.13 9.52
N GLY A 35 14.82 11.34 10.82
CA GLY A 35 14.40 12.61 11.38
C GLY A 35 14.76 12.71 12.86
N SER A 36 14.80 13.93 13.36
CA SER A 36 15.00 14.24 14.78
C SER A 36 13.67 14.23 15.54
N LEU A 37 13.75 14.10 16.87
CA LEU A 37 12.56 14.25 17.71
C LEU A 37 11.92 15.61 17.49
N GLY A 38 10.60 15.62 17.30
CA GLY A 38 9.82 16.83 16.99
C GLY A 38 9.72 17.17 15.51
N ASP A 39 10.47 16.50 14.63
CA ASP A 39 10.37 16.75 13.19
C ASP A 39 9.01 16.30 12.66
N ARG A 40 8.48 17.06 11.69
CA ARG A 40 7.30 16.69 10.92
C ARG A 40 7.71 15.84 9.73
N VAL A 41 7.10 14.68 9.57
CA VAL A 41 7.38 13.76 8.48
C VAL A 41 6.12 13.37 7.71
N SER A 42 6.30 13.05 6.42
CA SER A 42 5.23 12.55 5.57
C SER A 42 5.70 11.35 4.75
N LEU A 43 4.82 10.37 4.66
CA LEU A 43 4.95 9.18 3.85
C LEU A 43 3.82 9.20 2.83
N ILE A 44 4.13 8.86 1.60
CA ILE A 44 3.18 8.86 0.50
C ILE A 44 3.06 7.43 0.00
N CYS A 45 1.84 6.98 -0.19
CA CYS A 45 1.51 5.75 -0.88
C CYS A 45 0.94 6.09 -2.26
N LYS A 46 1.10 5.19 -3.23
CA LYS A 46 0.50 5.31 -4.55
C LYS A 46 -0.02 3.96 -4.98
N ALA A 47 -1.28 3.90 -5.38
CA ALA A 47 -1.88 2.73 -6.00
C ALA A 47 -1.72 2.78 -7.53
N SER A 48 -1.59 1.61 -8.17
CA SER A 48 -1.60 1.49 -9.62
C SER A 48 -2.99 1.72 -10.24
N GLU A 49 -4.03 1.60 -9.43
CA GLU A 49 -5.44 1.74 -9.80
C GLU A 49 -6.16 2.64 -8.79
N ASP A 50 -7.34 3.12 -9.15
CA ASP A 50 -8.16 3.91 -8.23
C ASP A 50 -8.76 2.99 -7.15
N ILE A 51 -8.40 3.27 -5.90
CA ILE A 51 -8.90 2.55 -4.72
C ILE A 51 -9.82 3.41 -3.87
N SER A 52 -10.27 4.56 -4.37
CA SER A 52 -11.06 5.52 -3.60
C SER A 52 -10.38 5.81 -2.24
N ASN A 53 -11.07 5.54 -1.14
CA ASN A 53 -10.55 5.67 0.22
C ASN A 53 -10.15 4.33 0.86
N ALA A 54 -10.17 3.22 0.12
CA ALA A 54 -9.88 1.88 0.64
C ALA A 54 -8.37 1.68 0.87
N LEU A 55 -7.77 2.53 1.70
CA LEU A 55 -6.37 2.53 2.08
C LEU A 55 -6.24 2.54 3.60
N SER A 56 -5.36 1.69 4.10
CA SER A 56 -5.01 1.62 5.52
C SER A 56 -3.51 1.77 5.71
N TRP A 57 -3.11 2.43 6.80
CA TRP A 57 -1.73 2.57 7.22
C TRP A 57 -1.47 1.76 8.48
N TYR A 58 -0.36 1.02 8.49
CA TYR A 58 0.09 0.21 9.61
C TYR A 58 1.50 0.62 10.03
N GLN A 59 1.80 0.46 11.33
CA GLN A 59 3.15 0.50 11.88
C GLN A 59 3.55 -0.90 12.32
N GLN A 60 4.73 -1.36 11.92
CA GLN A 60 5.34 -2.59 12.37
C GLN A 60 6.67 -2.30 13.05
N LYS A 61 6.74 -2.58 14.35
CA LYS A 61 7.98 -2.55 15.12
C LYS A 61 8.70 -3.91 15.02
N PRO A 62 10.02 -3.96 15.27
CA PRO A 62 10.75 -5.23 15.31
C PRO A 62 10.05 -6.25 16.22
N GLU A 63 9.85 -7.47 15.71
CA GLU A 63 9.21 -8.59 16.41
C GLU A 63 7.75 -8.37 16.84
N GLN A 64 7.10 -7.30 16.37
CA GLN A 64 5.70 -7.02 16.67
C GLN A 64 4.81 -7.24 15.43
N VAL A 65 3.55 -7.56 15.69
CA VAL A 65 2.52 -7.59 14.65
C VAL A 65 2.25 -6.17 14.15
N PRO A 66 1.93 -5.97 12.86
CA PRO A 66 1.52 -4.67 12.34
C PRO A 66 0.31 -4.12 13.11
N LYS A 67 0.44 -2.90 13.64
CA LYS A 67 -0.63 -2.17 14.31
C LYS A 67 -1.28 -1.21 13.32
N LEU A 68 -2.60 -1.24 13.19
CA LEU A 68 -3.36 -0.28 12.40
C LEU A 68 -3.23 1.12 13.00
N LEU A 69 -2.89 2.09 12.15
CA LEU A 69 -2.83 3.51 12.52
C LEU A 69 -4.05 4.26 11.98
N ILE A 70 -4.32 4.08 10.69
CA ILE A 70 -5.35 4.81 9.95
C ILE A 70 -6.08 3.85 9.02
N CYS A 71 -7.40 3.91 8.98
CA CYS A 71 -8.26 3.22 8.02
C CYS A 71 -9.05 4.22 7.18
N ASP A 72 -9.67 3.74 6.10
CA ASP A 72 -10.44 4.55 5.14
C ASP A 72 -9.74 5.87 4.73
N ALA A 73 -8.42 5.81 4.52
CA ALA A 73 -7.53 6.91 4.16
C ALA A 73 -7.35 8.04 5.20
N ASN A 74 -8.28 8.24 6.14
CA ASN A 74 -8.25 9.38 7.07
C ASN A 74 -8.79 9.10 8.49
N ILE A 75 -9.33 7.92 8.76
CA ILE A 75 -9.91 7.58 10.06
C ILE A 75 -8.78 7.08 10.98
N LEU A 76 -8.46 7.87 11.99
CA LEU A 76 -7.46 7.51 13.00
C LEU A 76 -7.99 6.39 13.91
N GLU A 77 -7.24 5.31 14.04
CA GLU A 77 -7.61 4.15 14.87
C GLU A 77 -7.57 4.47 16.37
N HIS A 78 -8.40 3.78 17.16
CA HIS A 78 -8.49 4.06 18.59
C HIS A 78 -7.16 3.78 19.32
N GLY A 79 -6.72 4.74 20.15
CA GLY A 79 -5.47 4.65 20.89
C GLY A 79 -4.22 4.94 20.07
N VAL A 80 -4.37 5.46 18.84
CA VAL A 80 -3.28 6.07 18.07
C VAL A 80 -3.16 7.54 18.46
N PRO A 81 -1.95 8.07 18.73
CA PRO A 81 -1.75 9.46 19.07
C PRO A 81 -2.25 10.43 17.99
N SER A 82 -2.80 11.58 18.38
CA SER A 82 -3.33 12.58 17.44
C SER A 82 -2.27 13.29 16.58
N ARG A 83 -0.98 13.02 16.81
CA ARG A 83 0.11 13.48 15.93
C ARG A 83 0.12 12.75 14.58
N PHE A 84 -0.51 11.60 14.48
CA PHE A 84 -0.72 10.89 13.22
C PHE A 84 -1.95 11.43 12.50
N SER A 85 -1.84 11.60 11.19
CA SER A 85 -2.95 12.04 10.35
C SER A 85 -2.86 11.44 8.94
N GLY A 86 -4.01 11.16 8.35
CA GLY A 86 -4.15 10.57 7.03
C GLY A 86 -4.84 11.54 6.09
N SER A 87 -4.30 11.70 4.89
CA SER A 87 -4.89 12.56 3.85
C SER A 87 -4.76 11.89 2.49
N GLY A 88 -5.84 11.24 2.05
CA GLY A 88 -5.86 10.42 0.84
C GLY A 88 -4.84 9.29 0.93
N PHE A 89 -3.73 9.42 0.21
CA PHE A 89 -2.68 8.41 0.19
C PHE A 89 -1.45 8.80 1.02
N SER A 90 -1.53 9.88 1.79
CA SER A 90 -0.44 10.36 2.62
C SER A 90 -0.68 10.03 4.09
N LEU A 91 0.36 9.56 4.77
CA LEU A 91 0.47 9.53 6.23
C LEU A 91 1.36 10.69 6.66
N GLU A 92 0.94 11.38 7.69
CA GLU A 92 1.66 12.49 8.28
C GLU A 92 1.85 12.27 9.78
N ILE A 93 3.06 12.54 10.27
CA ILE A 93 3.37 12.57 11.69
C ILE A 93 3.85 13.98 12.00
N SER A 94 3.07 14.72 12.80
CA SER A 94 3.31 16.16 13.02
C SER A 94 4.53 16.44 13.90
N SER A 95 4.93 15.49 14.72
CA SER A 95 6.05 15.59 15.66
C SER A 95 6.58 14.18 15.99
N LEU A 96 7.70 13.80 15.40
CA LEU A 96 8.33 12.50 15.62
C LEU A 96 8.69 12.26 17.10
N GLU A 97 8.37 11.07 17.59
CA GLU A 97 8.77 10.58 18.91
C GLU A 97 9.62 9.31 18.80
N ALA A 98 10.34 8.97 19.88
CA ALA A 98 11.22 7.79 19.91
C ALA A 98 10.45 6.48 19.65
N GLU A 99 9.17 6.44 20.01
CA GLU A 99 8.29 5.30 19.77
C GLU A 99 7.79 5.19 18.32
N ASP A 100 7.99 6.20 17.48
CA ASP A 100 7.52 6.21 16.10
C ASP A 100 8.47 5.44 15.15
N VAL A 101 9.64 5.04 15.66
CA VAL A 101 10.61 4.21 14.93
C VAL A 101 9.99 2.84 14.62
N GLY A 102 9.87 2.53 13.34
CA GLY A 102 9.31 1.27 12.86
C GLY A 102 9.04 1.33 11.35
N THR A 103 8.71 0.18 10.78
CA THR A 103 8.33 0.06 9.37
C THR A 103 6.87 0.47 9.18
N TYR A 104 6.58 1.31 8.18
CA TYR A 104 5.20 1.72 7.87
C TYR A 104 4.76 1.10 6.55
N ILE A 105 3.54 0.56 6.54
CA ILE A 105 3.00 -0.19 5.41
C ILE A 105 1.66 0.44 5.04
N CYS A 106 1.48 0.78 3.76
CA CYS A 106 0.15 1.10 3.23
C CYS A 106 -0.45 -0.14 2.55
N GLN A 107 -1.73 -0.38 2.78
CA GLN A 107 -2.45 -1.52 2.21
C GLN A 107 -3.78 -1.06 1.62
N GLN A 108 -4.12 -1.56 0.44
CA GLN A 108 -5.44 -1.35 -0.14
C GLN A 108 -6.46 -2.41 0.35
N GLY A 109 -7.75 -2.07 0.36
CA GLY A 109 -8.82 -2.92 0.92
C GLY A 109 -9.53 -3.86 -0.05
N TYR A 110 -9.26 -3.79 -1.36
CA TYR A 110 -9.91 -4.58 -2.40
C TYR A 110 -9.27 -5.95 -2.64
N ASP A 111 -7.95 -6.05 -2.56
CA ASP A 111 -7.19 -7.31 -2.68
C ASP A 111 -6.62 -7.76 -1.33
N THR A 112 -6.64 -9.07 -1.08
CA THR A 112 -6.06 -9.70 0.11
C THR A 112 -4.54 -9.86 0.07
N SER A 113 -3.88 -9.41 -1.01
CA SER A 113 -2.42 -9.56 -1.18
C SER A 113 -1.69 -8.31 -0.69
N PRO A 114 -0.75 -8.41 0.27
CA PRO A 114 -0.03 -7.27 0.80
C PRO A 114 1.01 -6.79 -0.22
N THR A 115 0.75 -5.67 -0.91
CA THR A 115 1.70 -5.14 -1.88
C THR A 115 2.63 -4.13 -1.23
N VAL A 116 3.89 -4.56 -1.03
CA VAL A 116 5.12 -3.81 -0.69
C VAL A 116 5.38 -3.55 0.80
N ILE A 117 6.47 -4.15 1.28
CA ILE A 117 7.11 -3.92 2.58
C ILE A 117 8.31 -2.99 2.33
N HIS A 118 8.31 -1.77 2.87
CA HIS A 118 9.51 -0.92 2.92
C HIS A 118 10.01 -0.80 4.35
N VAL A 119 11.24 -1.25 4.59
CA VAL A 119 11.93 -1.20 5.88
C VAL A 119 12.32 0.24 6.18
N MET A 120 11.90 0.76 7.33
CA MET A 120 12.52 1.95 7.92
C MET A 120 13.57 1.52 8.93
N SER A 121 14.77 2.08 8.79
CA SER A 121 15.90 1.95 9.72
C SER A 121 16.25 3.31 10.27
#